data_AF-A0A8J2TL11-F1
#
_entry.id   AF-A0A8J2TL11-F1
#
_cell.length_a   1.000
_cell.length_b   1.000
_cell.length_c   1.000
_cell.angle_alpha   90.00
_cell.angle_beta   90.00
_cell.angle_gamma   90.00
#
_symmetry.space_group_name_H-M   'P 1'
#
loop_
_entity.id
_entity.type
_entity.pdbx_description
1 polymer ?
#
loop_
_entity_poly.entity_id
_entity_poly.type
_entity_poly.pdbx_seq_one_letter_code
_entity_poly.pdbx_strand_id
1 'polypeptide(L)'
;MTAEIVEESILPDITKGTLILSQLYEIGDEINLSRASALIAQPTARRPMSIHVRQAESIQFAEYPVQIELGEYPIVLAGYSFLGMLRVRIYDLGAIAFSLVLPFPTPANWMMIAQLMAMAQSLPDNIEDLFIKNLEDIEKVIYPSISKPHRSSVVEDYSILIVQQLTQTIKVSSLAEHPIVWAALLGEQQPLSDSAKQLITQMSYYPDDMALLSWNGALLIEPDPLAAQTAIVLIEFANVELLLMRSYDNALDELLPRMYRQLPKEPIRFGLPLVSRYSRLLHDVQRLIAEFSEDTERVDNALKVTNDVYWNRFYSSILNVLRVDVWRSGVEHKLKLLRETYEMLHDEADTERATALEWTVIILIAWEVVWALVRHN
;
A
#
# COMPACT_ATOMS: atom_id res chain seq x y z
N MET A 1 18.68 7.18 52.02
CA MET A 1 18.61 6.44 50.75
C MET A 1 17.65 7.21 49.84
N THR A 2 17.93 8.50 49.63
CA THR A 2 18.53 9.04 48.40
C THR A 2 17.70 8.68 47.19
N ALA A 3 16.68 9.51 46.96
CA ALA A 3 16.13 9.77 45.65
C ALA A 3 17.29 10.14 44.73
N GLU A 4 17.64 9.22 43.83
CA GLU A 4 18.35 9.58 42.62
C GLU A 4 17.40 10.46 41.81
N ILE A 5 17.61 11.76 41.96
CA ILE A 5 17.27 12.74 40.94
C ILE A 5 18.00 12.24 39.68
N VAL A 6 17.26 11.56 38.81
CA VAL A 6 17.65 11.39 37.41
C VAL A 6 17.80 12.82 36.90
N GLU A 7 19.03 13.29 36.74
CA GLU A 7 19.29 14.48 35.93
C GLU A 7 18.61 14.22 34.58
N GLU A 8 17.47 14.86 34.32
CA GLU A 8 16.90 14.98 32.99
C GLU A 8 18.00 15.62 32.13
N SER A 9 18.79 14.81 31.43
CA SER A 9 19.70 15.32 30.42
C SER A 9 18.81 16.03 29.41
N ILE A 10 18.87 17.36 29.39
CA ILE A 10 18.07 18.20 28.51
C ILE A 10 18.28 17.68 27.08
N LEU A 11 17.22 17.15 26.47
CA LEU A 11 17.28 16.65 25.10
C LEU A 11 17.68 17.81 24.17
N PRO A 12 18.59 17.61 23.21
CA PRO A 12 18.94 18.66 22.28
C PRO A 12 17.75 18.99 21.38
N ASP A 13 17.53 20.28 21.16
CA ASP A 13 16.55 20.75 20.18
C ASP A 13 17.01 20.45 18.75
N ILE A 14 16.04 20.34 17.86
CA ILE A 14 16.22 20.10 16.43
C ILE A 14 16.44 21.44 15.72
N THR A 15 17.63 21.65 15.15
CA THR A 15 17.99 22.87 14.42
C THR A 15 17.80 22.74 12.92
N LYS A 16 17.65 21.52 12.41
CA LYS A 16 17.21 21.23 11.05
C LYS A 16 16.41 19.94 11.08
N GLY A 17 15.13 20.07 10.78
CA GLY A 17 14.19 18.95 10.74
C GLY A 17 13.10 19.16 9.72
N THR A 18 12.43 18.08 9.36
CA THR A 18 11.34 18.08 8.38
C THR A 18 10.31 17.03 8.79
N LEU A 19 9.04 17.40 8.75
CA LEU A 19 7.93 16.45 8.85
C LEU A 19 7.35 16.23 7.46
N ILE A 20 7.16 14.98 7.07
CA ILE A 20 6.49 14.61 5.82
C ILE A 20 5.18 13.94 6.21
N LEU A 21 4.07 14.51 5.75
CA LEU A 21 2.75 13.90 5.87
C LEU A 21 2.39 13.28 4.54
N SER A 22 2.05 12.00 4.52
CA SER A 22 1.72 11.29 3.29
C SER A 22 0.32 10.69 3.34
N GLN A 23 -0.33 10.64 2.18
CA GLN A 23 -1.56 9.91 1.96
C GLN A 23 -1.52 9.23 0.60
N LEU A 24 -1.92 7.97 0.53
CA LEU A 24 -1.78 7.11 -0.64
C LEU A 24 -3.14 6.60 -1.10
N TYR A 25 -3.32 6.56 -2.42
CA TYR A 25 -4.58 6.25 -3.07
C TYR A 25 -4.37 5.28 -4.23
N GLU A 26 -5.31 4.35 -4.43
CA GLU A 26 -5.38 3.51 -5.62
C GLU A 26 -6.46 4.07 -6.56
N ILE A 27 -6.10 4.25 -7.85
CA ILE A 27 -6.96 4.85 -8.87
C ILE A 27 -7.17 3.97 -10.12
N GLY A 28 -6.66 2.75 -10.10
CA GLY A 28 -6.81 1.77 -11.17
C GLY A 28 -5.86 0.59 -10.95
N ASP A 29 -5.91 -0.41 -11.83
CA ASP A 29 -5.03 -1.59 -11.72
C ASP A 29 -3.58 -1.28 -12.17
N GLU A 30 -3.44 -0.41 -13.17
CA GLU A 30 -2.13 -0.04 -13.74
C GLU A 30 -2.15 1.39 -14.27
N ILE A 31 -1.01 2.07 -14.21
CA ILE A 31 -0.79 3.39 -14.82
C ILE A 31 0.40 3.31 -15.77
N ASN A 32 0.16 3.61 -17.05
CA ASN A 32 1.25 3.78 -18.01
C ASN A 32 2.02 5.07 -17.69
N LEU A 33 3.13 4.94 -16.95
CA LEU A 33 3.92 6.06 -16.45
C LEU A 33 4.48 6.97 -17.55
N SER A 34 4.91 6.39 -18.67
CA SER A 34 5.38 7.17 -19.83
C SER A 34 4.28 8.07 -20.41
N ARG A 35 3.06 7.54 -20.53
CA ARG A 35 1.90 8.28 -21.02
C ARG A 35 1.41 9.29 -19.98
N ALA A 36 1.37 8.94 -18.70
CA ALA A 36 1.03 9.86 -17.62
C ALA A 36 1.97 11.07 -17.60
N SER A 37 3.28 10.81 -17.64
CA SER A 37 4.33 11.83 -17.73
C SER A 37 4.14 12.76 -18.94
N ALA A 38 3.85 12.20 -20.12
CA ALA A 38 3.59 12.99 -21.32
C ALA A 38 2.30 13.83 -21.24
N LEU A 39 1.25 13.34 -20.56
CA LEU A 39 0.02 14.10 -20.32
C LEU A 39 0.23 15.25 -19.33
N ILE A 40 0.99 15.00 -18.27
CA ILE A 40 1.36 15.98 -17.24
C ILE A 40 2.25 17.09 -17.82
N ALA A 41 3.22 16.72 -18.68
CA ALA A 41 4.14 17.67 -19.29
C ALA A 41 3.49 18.60 -20.33
N GLN A 42 2.26 18.30 -20.79
CA GLN A 42 1.55 19.20 -21.69
C GLN A 42 1.24 20.52 -20.97
N PRO A 43 1.58 21.68 -21.56
CA PRO A 43 1.33 22.98 -20.96
C PRO A 43 -0.16 23.27 -20.93
N THR A 44 -0.84 22.74 -19.93
CA THR A 44 -2.17 23.18 -19.54
C THR A 44 -1.97 24.48 -18.74
N ALA A 45 -2.75 25.53 -19.00
CA ALA A 45 -2.58 26.88 -18.47
C ALA A 45 -2.69 27.04 -16.93
N ARG A 46 -2.46 25.98 -16.13
CA ARG A 46 -2.84 25.91 -14.72
C ARG A 46 -1.73 25.74 -13.69
N ARG A 47 -0.50 25.32 -14.02
CA ARG A 47 0.72 25.44 -13.18
C ARG A 47 1.90 24.70 -13.83
N PRO A 48 3.15 25.16 -13.67
CA PRO A 48 4.32 24.37 -14.06
C PRO A 48 4.48 23.20 -13.08
N MET A 49 4.40 21.97 -13.59
CA MET A 49 4.74 20.74 -12.86
C MET A 49 6.17 20.35 -13.26
N SER A 50 7.10 20.25 -12.29
CA SER A 50 8.46 19.79 -12.55
C SER A 50 8.60 18.29 -12.28
N ILE A 51 9.10 17.56 -13.28
CA ILE A 51 9.34 16.12 -13.20
C ILE A 51 10.79 15.91 -12.76
N HIS A 52 10.98 15.13 -11.69
CA HIS A 52 12.31 14.80 -11.17
C HIS A 52 12.52 13.28 -11.17
N VAL A 53 13.59 12.81 -11.81
CA VAL A 53 14.09 11.44 -11.65
C VAL A 53 15.39 11.55 -10.84
N ARG A 54 15.33 11.36 -9.52
CA ARG A 54 16.53 11.31 -8.68
C ARG A 54 16.71 9.91 -8.11
N GLN A 55 17.92 9.40 -8.28
CA GLN A 55 18.34 8.05 -7.93
C GLN A 55 18.85 8.02 -6.49
N ALA A 56 18.44 7.01 -5.73
CA ALA A 56 19.27 6.43 -4.69
C ALA A 56 19.98 5.23 -5.32
N GLU A 57 21.31 5.13 -5.22
CA GLU A 57 22.07 4.02 -5.83
C GLU A 57 21.67 2.65 -5.28
N SER A 58 20.96 2.60 -4.15
CA SER A 58 20.62 1.37 -3.42
C SER A 58 19.28 0.72 -3.81
N ILE A 59 18.46 1.38 -4.64
CA ILE A 59 17.09 0.93 -4.98
C ILE A 59 16.93 0.85 -6.50
N GLN A 60 16.33 -0.26 -6.96
CA GLN A 60 15.94 -0.43 -8.36
C GLN A 60 14.45 -0.71 -8.44
N PHE A 61 13.73 0.19 -9.10
CA PHE A 61 12.35 -0.06 -9.49
C PHE A 61 12.33 -0.77 -10.84
N ALA A 62 11.35 -1.66 -11.05
CA ALA A 62 11.07 -2.22 -12.36
C ALA A 62 10.67 -1.11 -13.35
N GLU A 63 9.74 -0.25 -12.92
CA GLU A 63 9.35 0.98 -13.60
C GLU A 63 9.48 2.16 -12.63
N TYR A 64 10.28 3.16 -12.98
CA TYR A 64 10.55 4.28 -12.07
C TYR A 64 9.31 5.18 -11.91
N PRO A 65 8.83 5.40 -10.68
CA PRO A 65 7.66 6.24 -10.44
C PRO A 65 7.83 7.67 -10.95
N VAL A 66 6.74 8.26 -11.44
CA VAL A 66 6.74 9.66 -11.89
C VAL A 66 6.57 10.58 -10.69
N GLN A 67 7.58 11.39 -10.39
CA GLN A 67 7.52 12.38 -9.31
C GLN A 67 7.21 13.77 -9.85
N ILE A 68 6.26 14.45 -9.19
CA ILE A 68 5.75 15.76 -9.56
C ILE A 68 5.77 16.68 -8.33
N GLU A 69 6.23 17.90 -8.53
CA GLU A 69 6.12 18.98 -7.55
C GLU A 69 4.92 19.88 -7.88
N LEU A 70 3.95 19.95 -6.96
CA LEU A 70 2.69 20.69 -7.13
C LEU A 70 2.71 22.10 -6.53
N GLY A 71 3.85 22.50 -5.95
CA GLY A 71 4.11 23.82 -5.40
C GLY A 71 3.97 23.91 -3.89
N GLU A 72 4.19 25.11 -3.38
CA GLU A 72 4.19 25.42 -1.95
C GLU A 72 2.80 25.91 -1.49
N TYR A 73 2.40 25.47 -0.29
CA TYR A 73 1.12 25.81 0.33
C TYR A 73 1.35 26.28 1.77
N PRO A 74 0.67 27.35 2.22
CA PRO A 74 0.67 27.72 3.64
C PRO A 74 -0.15 26.68 4.42
N ILE A 75 0.47 26.08 5.44
CA ILE A 75 -0.13 25.03 6.25
C ILE A 75 -0.06 25.44 7.71
N VAL A 76 -1.15 25.24 8.45
CA VAL A 76 -1.16 25.37 9.91
C VAL A 76 -1.39 23.99 10.51
N LEU A 77 -0.48 23.54 11.36
CA LEU A 77 -0.54 22.23 12.01
C LEU A 77 -0.11 22.38 13.47
N ALA A 78 -0.92 21.87 14.40
CA ALA A 78 -0.72 22.03 15.84
C ALA A 78 -0.49 23.50 16.29
N GLY A 79 -1.08 24.48 15.57
CA GLY A 79 -0.89 25.91 15.83
C GLY A 79 0.40 26.53 15.26
N TYR A 80 1.26 25.73 14.64
CA TYR A 80 2.48 26.20 13.96
C TYR A 80 2.22 26.43 12.48
N SER A 81 2.82 27.48 11.92
CA SER A 81 2.71 27.83 10.50
C SER A 81 3.91 27.30 9.72
N PHE A 82 3.63 26.69 8.58
CA PHE A 82 4.60 26.10 7.67
C PHE A 82 4.35 26.61 6.24
N LEU A 83 5.41 26.66 5.44
CA LEU A 83 5.30 26.69 4.00
C LEU A 83 5.63 25.29 3.48
N GLY A 84 4.58 24.50 3.23
CA GLY A 84 4.69 23.09 2.90
C GLY A 84 4.81 22.86 1.40
N MET A 85 5.75 22.03 0.98
CA MET A 85 5.91 21.64 -0.41
C MET A 85 5.09 20.39 -0.71
N LEU A 86 4.09 20.50 -1.59
CA LEU A 86 3.27 19.37 -2.01
C LEU A 86 3.95 18.62 -3.17
N ARG A 87 4.14 17.32 -2.97
CA ARG A 87 4.70 16.40 -3.96
C ARG A 87 3.75 15.24 -4.21
N VAL A 88 3.87 14.68 -5.40
CA VAL A 88 3.17 13.47 -5.80
C VAL A 88 4.13 12.50 -6.44
N ARG A 89 3.99 11.23 -6.11
CA ARG A 89 4.63 10.13 -6.82
C ARG A 89 3.56 9.19 -7.36
N ILE A 90 3.64 8.90 -8.66
CA ILE A 90 2.71 8.02 -9.38
C ILE A 90 3.44 6.72 -9.67
N TYR A 91 2.88 5.61 -9.21
CA TYR A 91 3.39 4.26 -9.42
C TYR A 91 2.64 3.60 -10.58
N ASP A 92 3.35 2.74 -11.31
CA ASP A 92 2.78 1.92 -12.38
C ASP A 92 1.73 0.94 -11.84
N LEU A 93 1.83 0.58 -10.56
CA LEU A 93 0.90 -0.26 -9.80
C LEU A 93 -0.49 0.36 -9.51
N GLY A 94 -0.92 1.39 -10.24
CA GLY A 94 -2.23 1.99 -9.98
C GLY A 94 -2.30 2.96 -8.79
N ALA A 95 -1.19 3.14 -8.08
CA ALA A 95 -1.12 3.93 -6.85
C ALA A 95 -0.56 5.35 -7.05
N ILE A 96 -1.10 6.30 -6.28
CA ILE A 96 -0.59 7.66 -6.15
C ILE A 96 -0.28 7.95 -4.69
N ALA A 97 0.95 8.35 -4.40
CA ALA A 97 1.38 8.82 -3.09
C ALA A 97 1.52 10.35 -3.09
N PHE A 98 0.73 11.02 -2.25
CA PHE A 98 0.91 12.42 -1.92
C PHE A 98 1.87 12.55 -0.74
N SER A 99 2.73 13.56 -0.78
CA SER A 99 3.60 13.93 0.34
C SER A 99 3.62 15.44 0.50
N LEU A 100 3.25 15.90 1.69
CA LEU A 100 3.36 17.29 2.11
C LEU A 100 4.61 17.44 2.98
N VAL A 101 5.65 18.05 2.42
CA VAL A 101 6.95 18.24 3.09
C VAL A 101 6.91 19.55 3.88
N LEU A 102 7.03 19.47 5.20
CA LEU A 102 6.94 20.58 6.16
C LEU A 102 8.29 20.79 6.87
N PRO A 103 9.18 21.66 6.36
CA PRO A 103 10.40 22.03 7.07
C PRO A 103 10.08 22.74 8.39
N PHE A 104 10.77 22.42 9.48
CA PHE A 104 10.44 22.99 10.78
C PHE A 104 10.80 24.48 10.94
N PRO A 105 10.00 25.23 11.70
CA PRO A 105 10.50 26.42 12.40
C PRO A 105 11.57 25.97 13.39
N THR A 106 12.77 26.55 13.29
CA THR A 106 13.93 26.13 14.08
C THR A 106 14.32 27.19 15.12
N PRO A 107 14.76 26.79 16.33
CA PRO A 107 14.85 25.41 16.82
C PRO A 107 13.48 24.82 17.22
N ALA A 108 13.31 23.52 17.03
CA ALA A 108 12.12 22.77 17.42
C ALA A 108 12.44 21.80 18.57
N ASN A 109 11.63 21.82 19.62
CA ASN A 109 11.79 20.92 20.77
C ASN A 109 10.92 19.65 20.62
N TRP A 110 11.18 18.64 21.44
CA TRP A 110 10.49 17.35 21.39
C TRP A 110 8.99 17.41 21.75
N MET A 111 8.57 18.40 22.54
CA MET A 111 7.14 18.64 22.83
C MET A 111 6.39 19.09 21.57
N MET A 112 6.99 20.00 20.80
CA MET A 112 6.46 20.41 19.50
C MET A 112 6.37 19.22 18.55
N ILE A 113 7.39 18.35 18.53
CA ILE A 113 7.34 17.12 17.72
C ILE A 113 6.16 16.23 18.13
N ALA A 114 5.98 15.96 19.42
CA ALA A 114 4.85 15.18 19.91
C ALA A 114 3.51 15.77 19.47
N GLN A 115 3.33 17.09 19.56
CA GLN A 115 2.11 17.77 19.12
C GLN A 115 1.87 17.67 17.62
N LEU A 116 2.92 17.80 16.81
CA LEU A 116 2.82 17.65 15.36
C LEU A 116 2.48 16.21 14.96
N MET A 117 3.17 15.22 15.52
CA MET A 117 2.91 13.80 15.26
C MET A 117 1.52 13.38 15.74
N ALA A 118 1.02 13.93 16.86
CA ALA A 118 -0.35 13.70 17.32
C ALA A 118 -1.40 14.15 16.30
N MET A 119 -1.24 15.36 15.73
CA MET A 119 -2.11 15.87 14.67
C MET A 119 -1.92 15.13 13.35
N ALA A 120 -0.81 14.43 13.17
CA ALA A 120 -0.53 13.68 11.96
C ALA A 120 -1.16 12.27 11.97
N GLN A 121 -1.60 11.75 13.13
CA GLN A 121 -2.31 10.46 13.22
C GLN A 121 -3.71 10.48 12.61
N SER A 122 -4.32 11.66 12.54
CA SER A 122 -5.57 11.91 11.85
C SER A 122 -5.43 13.29 11.21
N LEU A 123 -5.16 13.29 9.91
CA LEU A 123 -4.86 14.51 9.19
C LEU A 123 -6.01 15.51 9.33
N PRO A 124 -5.72 16.79 9.61
CA PRO A 124 -6.75 17.83 9.62
C PRO A 124 -7.46 17.95 8.27
N ASP A 125 -8.77 18.23 8.28
CA ASP A 125 -9.63 18.35 7.09
C ASP A 125 -9.01 19.23 5.99
N ASN A 126 -8.34 20.32 6.35
CA ASN A 126 -7.73 21.23 5.37
C ASN A 126 -6.55 20.61 4.60
N ILE A 127 -5.86 19.62 5.19
CA ILE A 127 -4.79 18.86 4.54
C ILE A 127 -5.38 17.72 3.71
N GLU A 128 -6.39 17.01 4.24
CA GLU A 128 -7.09 15.98 3.48
C GLU A 128 -7.77 16.57 2.23
N ASP A 129 -8.49 17.69 2.36
CA ASP A 129 -9.11 18.41 1.25
C ASP A 129 -8.08 18.85 0.21
N LEU A 130 -6.88 19.25 0.66
CA LEU A 130 -5.78 19.59 -0.23
C LEU A 130 -5.34 18.36 -1.05
N PHE A 131 -5.17 17.20 -0.41
CA PHE A 131 -4.81 15.97 -1.09
C PHE A 131 -5.91 15.51 -2.06
N ILE A 132 -7.17 15.42 -1.60
CA ILE A 132 -8.31 15.00 -2.43
C ILE A 132 -8.48 15.89 -3.66
N LYS A 133 -8.41 17.21 -3.49
CA LYS A 133 -8.52 18.16 -4.61
C LYS A 133 -7.43 17.94 -5.67
N ASN A 134 -6.18 17.80 -5.23
CA ASN A 134 -5.07 17.58 -6.17
C ASN A 134 -5.12 16.18 -6.79
N LEU A 135 -5.60 15.16 -6.05
CA LEU A 135 -5.85 13.82 -6.56
C LEU A 135 -6.86 13.86 -7.70
N GLU A 136 -8.00 14.52 -7.51
CA GLU A 136 -9.00 14.68 -8.57
C GLU A 136 -8.47 15.42 -9.81
N ASP A 137 -7.64 16.44 -9.62
CA ASP A 137 -7.03 17.18 -10.72
C ASP A 137 -6.03 16.31 -11.50
N ILE A 138 -5.19 15.53 -10.81
CA ILE A 138 -4.24 14.61 -11.43
C ILE A 138 -4.96 13.47 -12.13
N GLU A 139 -5.93 12.84 -11.46
CA GLU A 139 -6.72 11.73 -12.02
C GLU A 139 -7.39 12.14 -13.33
N LYS A 140 -7.98 13.34 -13.40
CA LYS A 140 -8.56 13.88 -14.65
C LYS A 140 -7.53 14.01 -15.77
N VAL A 141 -6.31 14.44 -15.45
CA VAL A 141 -5.23 14.63 -16.44
C VAL A 141 -4.71 13.29 -16.95
N ILE A 142 -4.48 12.32 -16.04
CA ILE A 142 -3.85 11.04 -16.37
C ILE A 142 -4.86 9.92 -16.65
N TYR A 143 -6.17 10.16 -16.59
CA TYR A 143 -7.21 9.15 -16.87
C TYR A 143 -6.94 8.30 -18.12
N PRO A 144 -6.49 8.87 -19.27
CA PRO A 144 -6.21 8.07 -20.46
C PRO A 144 -5.03 7.10 -20.33
N SER A 145 -4.19 7.22 -19.31
CA SER A 145 -3.08 6.30 -19.00
C SER A 145 -3.41 5.24 -17.96
N ILE A 146 -4.62 5.24 -17.39
CA ILE A 146 -5.03 4.29 -16.36
C ILE A 146 -5.72 3.07 -17.01
N SER A 147 -5.23 1.88 -16.71
CA SER A 147 -5.88 0.60 -17.01
C SER A 147 -6.93 0.29 -15.94
N LYS A 148 -8.16 -0.04 -16.37
CA LYS A 148 -9.32 -0.29 -15.49
C LYS A 148 -9.46 0.73 -14.33
N PRO A 149 -9.76 2.00 -14.66
CA PRO A 149 -9.84 3.06 -13.66
C PRO A 149 -10.91 2.74 -12.60
N HIS A 150 -10.51 2.79 -11.33
CA HIS A 150 -11.39 2.61 -10.19
C HIS A 150 -10.75 3.29 -8.98
N ARG A 151 -11.54 3.88 -8.08
CA ARG A 151 -10.99 4.46 -6.84
C ARG A 151 -11.30 3.52 -5.68
N SER A 152 -10.26 2.97 -5.06
CA SER A 152 -10.41 2.18 -3.83
C SER A 152 -10.95 3.05 -2.69
N SER A 153 -11.74 2.45 -1.80
CA SER A 153 -12.16 3.08 -0.55
C SER A 153 -11.08 3.03 0.52
N VAL A 154 -10.04 2.21 0.31
CA VAL A 154 -8.87 2.14 1.19
C VAL A 154 -7.97 3.33 0.89
N VAL A 155 -7.53 3.96 1.96
CA VAL A 155 -6.55 5.05 1.93
C VAL A 155 -5.55 4.75 3.03
N GLU A 156 -4.27 4.86 2.72
CA GLU A 156 -3.20 4.74 3.72
C GLU A 156 -2.59 6.10 3.97
N ASP A 157 -2.23 6.36 5.22
CA ASP A 157 -1.49 7.54 5.65
C ASP A 157 -0.23 7.14 6.40
N TYR A 158 0.79 7.99 6.34
CA TYR A 158 2.04 7.76 7.06
C TYR A 158 2.79 9.07 7.30
N SER A 159 3.40 9.19 8.47
CA SER A 159 4.13 10.40 8.87
C SER A 159 5.61 10.13 9.07
N ILE A 160 6.49 10.89 8.41
CA ILE A 160 7.94 10.73 8.53
C ILE A 160 8.56 12.00 9.11
N LEU A 161 9.11 11.88 10.31
CA LEU A 161 9.94 12.88 10.93
C LEU A 161 11.41 12.65 10.54
N ILE A 162 12.07 13.68 10.04
CA ILE A 162 13.49 13.66 9.69
C ILE A 162 14.19 14.71 10.54
N VAL A 163 15.26 14.30 11.21
CA VAL A 163 16.14 15.15 12.01
C VAL A 163 17.51 15.12 11.35
N GLN A 164 17.88 16.18 10.64
CA GLN A 164 19.19 16.29 9.99
C GLN A 164 20.22 16.96 10.88
N GLN A 165 19.79 17.82 11.82
CA GLN A 165 20.70 18.50 12.72
C GLN A 165 20.07 18.77 14.09
N LEU A 166 20.85 18.48 15.13
CA LEU A 166 20.56 18.77 16.53
C LEU A 166 21.44 19.92 17.04
N THR A 167 21.00 20.55 18.13
CA THR A 167 21.73 21.68 18.75
C THR A 167 23.06 21.26 19.35
N GLN A 168 23.18 20.02 19.81
CA GLN A 168 24.38 19.46 20.43
C GLN A 168 24.70 18.10 19.81
N THR A 169 25.98 17.81 19.61
CA THR A 169 26.42 16.46 19.23
C THR A 169 26.26 15.54 20.43
N ILE A 170 25.32 14.60 20.34
CA ILE A 170 25.10 13.57 21.34
C ILE A 170 25.14 12.19 20.69
N LYS A 171 25.33 11.16 21.52
CA LYS A 171 25.27 9.79 21.03
C LYS A 171 23.84 9.48 20.60
N VAL A 172 23.61 9.19 19.32
CA VAL A 172 22.26 8.95 18.78
C VAL A 172 21.58 7.75 19.46
N SER A 173 22.35 6.73 19.86
CA SER A 173 21.82 5.61 20.65
C SER A 173 21.19 6.05 21.99
N SER A 174 21.59 7.18 22.55
CA SER A 174 20.99 7.71 23.79
C SER A 174 19.64 8.39 23.53
N LEU A 175 19.46 9.01 22.36
CA LEU A 175 18.13 9.50 21.92
C LEU A 175 17.19 8.33 21.64
N ALA A 176 17.73 7.29 21.00
CA ALA A 176 17.00 6.07 20.64
C ALA A 176 16.34 5.39 21.84
N GLU A 177 16.94 5.56 23.03
CA GLU A 177 16.51 4.93 24.26
C GLU A 177 15.69 5.87 25.17
N HIS A 178 15.40 7.10 24.70
CA HIS A 178 14.79 8.12 25.54
C HIS A 178 13.25 8.08 25.45
N PRO A 179 12.51 7.95 26.57
CA PRO A 179 11.05 7.83 26.55
C PRO A 179 10.31 8.99 25.88
N ILE A 180 10.81 10.22 26.03
CA ILE A 180 10.24 11.40 25.34
C ILE A 180 10.38 11.30 23.82
N VAL A 181 11.45 10.68 23.29
CA VAL A 181 11.64 10.52 21.84
C VAL A 181 10.64 9.50 21.28
N TRP A 182 10.42 8.40 22.00
CA TRP A 182 9.38 7.41 21.66
C TRP A 182 7.99 8.02 21.71
N ALA A 183 7.69 8.74 22.80
CA ALA A 183 6.43 9.43 22.98
C ALA A 183 6.20 10.42 21.83
N ALA A 184 7.21 11.24 21.51
CA ALA A 184 7.12 12.19 20.41
C ALA A 184 6.87 11.53 19.04
N LEU A 185 7.56 10.43 18.71
CA LEU A 185 7.28 9.65 17.49
C LEU A 185 5.83 9.15 17.47
N LEU A 186 5.35 8.65 18.60
CA LEU A 186 3.99 8.12 18.73
C LEU A 186 2.93 9.21 18.95
N GLY A 187 3.28 10.50 18.88
CA GLY A 187 2.34 11.61 19.09
C GLY A 187 1.85 11.78 20.53
N GLU A 188 2.56 11.22 21.50
CA GLU A 188 2.21 11.24 22.92
C GLU A 188 2.99 12.33 23.66
N GLN A 189 2.29 13.13 24.45
CA GLN A 189 2.89 14.22 25.24
C GLN A 189 3.32 13.75 26.64
N GLN A 190 2.94 12.53 27.02
CA GLN A 190 3.28 11.93 28.30
C GLN A 190 4.35 10.84 28.11
N PRO A 191 5.24 10.63 29.10
CA PRO A 191 6.17 9.52 29.07
C PRO A 191 5.45 8.18 28.93
N LEU A 192 5.95 7.34 28.02
CA LEU A 192 5.41 6.02 27.77
C LEU A 192 6.01 4.97 28.72
N SER A 193 5.28 3.88 28.93
CA SER A 193 5.82 2.71 29.64
C SER A 193 6.89 2.01 28.82
N ASP A 194 7.80 1.28 29.48
CA ASP A 194 8.84 0.50 28.79
C ASP A 194 8.25 -0.55 27.83
N SER A 195 7.05 -1.07 28.12
CA SER A 195 6.35 -1.99 27.22
C SER A 195 5.93 -1.34 25.90
N ALA A 196 5.64 -0.03 25.90
CA ALA A 196 5.27 0.70 24.68
C ALA A 196 6.45 0.82 23.70
N LYS A 197 7.69 0.68 24.18
CA LYS A 197 8.87 0.57 23.31
C LYS A 197 8.73 -0.56 22.28
N GLN A 198 8.00 -1.62 22.59
CA GLN A 198 7.77 -2.75 21.67
C GLN A 198 6.97 -2.36 20.42
N LEU A 199 6.31 -1.20 20.42
CA LEU A 199 5.61 -0.65 19.26
C LEU A 199 6.56 0.01 18.25
N ILE A 200 7.85 0.15 18.61
CA ILE A 200 8.85 0.84 17.81
C ILE A 200 9.95 -0.14 17.45
N THR A 201 10.20 -0.29 16.15
CA THR A 201 11.37 -1.01 15.64
C THR A 201 12.52 -0.03 15.43
N GLN A 202 13.64 -0.26 16.11
CA GLN A 202 14.84 0.57 16.00
C GLN A 202 15.86 -0.06 15.04
N MET A 203 16.46 0.77 14.20
CA MET A 203 17.57 0.42 13.33
C MET A 203 18.62 1.52 13.29
N SER A 204 19.88 1.15 13.10
CA SER A 204 20.99 2.07 12.86
C SER A 204 22.05 1.36 12.00
N TYR A 205 22.67 2.07 11.08
CA TYR A 205 23.82 1.60 10.32
C TYR A 205 25.11 2.14 10.92
N TYR A 206 25.17 3.45 11.15
CA TYR A 206 26.27 4.15 11.81
C TYR A 206 25.92 4.55 13.26
N PRO A 207 26.93 4.87 14.10
CA PRO A 207 26.68 5.33 15.47
C PRO A 207 25.95 6.67 15.60
N ASP A 208 25.89 7.45 14.51
CA ASP A 208 25.30 8.78 14.40
C ASP A 208 24.03 8.82 13.54
N ASP A 209 23.54 7.67 13.06
CA ASP A 209 22.24 7.54 12.42
C ASP A 209 21.27 6.71 13.28
N MET A 210 19.98 6.86 13.00
CA MET A 210 18.94 6.02 13.56
C MET A 210 17.65 6.14 12.76
N ALA A 211 16.96 5.01 12.61
CA ALA A 211 15.57 4.95 12.25
C ALA A 211 14.75 4.30 13.37
N LEU A 212 13.66 4.96 13.76
CA LEU A 212 12.61 4.41 14.61
C LEU A 212 11.35 4.27 13.76
N LEU A 213 10.85 3.05 13.62
CA LEU A 213 9.72 2.72 12.75
C LEU A 213 8.53 2.29 13.61
N SER A 214 7.37 2.90 13.39
CA SER A 214 6.08 2.50 13.96
C SER A 214 5.04 2.29 12.86
N TRP A 215 3.85 1.82 13.26
CA TRP A 215 2.72 1.59 12.36
C TRP A 215 2.27 2.85 11.61
N ASN A 216 2.26 4.01 12.26
CA ASN A 216 1.71 5.26 11.72
C ASN A 216 2.77 6.33 11.44
N GLY A 217 4.04 6.06 11.78
CA GLY A 217 5.10 6.99 11.45
C GLY A 217 6.50 6.47 11.69
N ALA A 218 7.46 7.24 11.20
CA ALA A 218 8.88 6.98 11.37
C ALA A 218 9.62 8.24 11.86
N LEU A 219 10.65 8.05 12.65
CA LEU A 219 11.62 9.08 13.02
C LEU A 219 13.00 8.66 12.51
N LEU A 220 13.56 9.49 11.64
CA LEU A 220 14.87 9.31 11.02
C LEU A 220 15.81 10.38 11.55
N ILE A 221 16.85 9.99 12.30
CA ILE A 221 18.01 10.84 12.58
C ILE A 221 19.05 10.48 11.53
N GLU A 222 19.16 11.32 10.51
CA GLU A 222 19.99 11.04 9.34
C GLU A 222 20.57 12.36 8.79
N PRO A 223 21.87 12.62 9.01
CA PRO A 223 22.52 13.82 8.47
C PRO A 223 22.77 13.75 6.96
N ASP A 224 22.90 12.55 6.35
CA ASP A 224 23.09 12.39 4.90
C ASP A 224 21.75 12.51 4.15
N PRO A 225 21.57 13.55 3.32
CA PRO A 225 20.34 13.73 2.55
C PRO A 225 20.04 12.57 1.58
N LEU A 226 21.05 11.86 1.07
CA LEU A 226 20.84 10.74 0.15
C LEU A 226 20.32 9.50 0.89
N ALA A 227 20.90 9.17 2.04
CA ALA A 227 20.40 8.11 2.91
C ALA A 227 18.98 8.41 3.40
N ALA A 228 18.70 9.64 3.85
CA ALA A 228 17.35 10.05 4.26
C ALA A 228 16.35 9.90 3.11
N GLN A 229 16.72 10.32 1.89
CA GLN A 229 15.87 10.17 0.71
C GLN A 229 15.60 8.71 0.36
N THR A 230 16.58 7.82 0.54
CA THR A 230 16.47 6.38 0.33
C THR A 230 15.47 5.77 1.31
N ALA A 231 15.59 6.10 2.61
CA ALA A 231 14.67 5.66 3.65
C ALA A 231 13.22 6.11 3.38
N ILE A 232 13.03 7.38 2.99
CA ILE A 232 11.69 7.91 2.64
C ILE A 232 11.05 7.11 1.52
N VAL A 233 11.79 6.81 0.45
CA VAL A 233 11.26 6.06 -0.70
C VAL A 233 10.90 4.63 -0.33
N LEU A 234 11.71 3.96 0.50
CA LEU A 234 11.41 2.62 0.99
C LEU A 234 10.17 2.59 1.90
N ILE A 235 10.04 3.56 2.81
CA ILE A 235 8.86 3.69 3.67
C ILE A 235 7.61 3.95 2.82
N GLU A 236 7.68 4.89 1.88
CA GLU A 236 6.56 5.23 1.01
C GLU A 236 6.13 4.01 0.18
N PHE A 237 7.09 3.29 -0.42
CA PHE A 237 6.78 2.11 -1.21
C PHE A 237 6.21 0.96 -0.37
N ALA A 238 6.69 0.76 0.86
CA ALA A 238 6.08 -0.21 1.79
C ALA A 238 4.61 0.13 2.09
N ASN A 239 4.28 1.42 2.18
CA ASN A 239 2.89 1.87 2.31
C ASN A 239 2.08 1.69 1.02
N VAL A 240 2.70 1.82 -0.17
CA VAL A 240 2.05 1.44 -1.44
C VAL A 240 1.71 -0.05 -1.45
N GLU A 241 2.63 -0.92 -1.04
CA GLU A 241 2.33 -2.36 -0.94
C GLU A 241 1.18 -2.62 0.06
N LEU A 242 1.19 -1.97 1.22
CA LEU A 242 0.11 -2.10 2.21
C LEU A 242 -1.25 -1.69 1.63
N LEU A 243 -1.30 -0.52 0.97
CA LEU A 243 -2.50 0.02 0.33
C LEU A 243 -3.08 -0.98 -0.68
N LEU A 244 -2.24 -1.53 -1.55
CA LEU A 244 -2.66 -2.46 -2.59
C LEU A 244 -3.14 -3.77 -1.98
N MET A 245 -2.40 -4.36 -1.04
CA MET A 245 -2.83 -5.61 -0.38
C MET A 245 -4.17 -5.46 0.33
N ARG A 246 -4.41 -4.31 1.00
CA ARG A 246 -5.69 -4.03 1.65
C ARG A 246 -6.82 -3.75 0.68
N SER A 247 -6.52 -3.08 -0.43
CA SER A 247 -7.52 -2.83 -1.48
C SER A 247 -7.92 -4.13 -2.17
N TYR A 248 -6.96 -5.01 -2.45
CA TYR A 248 -7.24 -6.32 -2.99
C TYR A 248 -8.05 -7.19 -2.03
N ASP A 249 -7.70 -7.17 -0.74
CA ASP A 249 -8.45 -7.88 0.30
C ASP A 249 -9.92 -7.44 0.36
N ASN A 250 -10.16 -6.11 0.33
CA ASN A 250 -11.49 -5.52 0.29
C ASN A 250 -12.24 -5.87 -1.01
N ALA A 251 -11.59 -5.78 -2.17
CA ALA A 251 -12.19 -6.13 -3.45
C ALA A 251 -12.63 -7.60 -3.48
N LEU A 252 -11.79 -8.51 -2.97
CA LEU A 252 -12.15 -9.92 -2.82
C LEU A 252 -13.33 -10.11 -1.85
N ASP A 253 -13.36 -9.41 -0.72
CA ASP A 253 -14.48 -9.51 0.24
C ASP A 253 -15.82 -9.05 -0.35
N GLU A 254 -15.81 -8.12 -1.29
CA GLU A 254 -17.03 -7.71 -1.99
C GLU A 254 -17.46 -8.71 -3.08
N LEU A 255 -16.50 -9.32 -3.77
CA LEU A 255 -16.73 -10.19 -4.91
C LEU A 255 -17.09 -11.63 -4.50
N LEU A 256 -16.41 -12.17 -3.49
CA LEU A 256 -16.57 -13.56 -3.02
C LEU A 256 -18.03 -13.90 -2.67
N PRO A 257 -18.77 -13.13 -1.85
CA PRO A 257 -20.16 -13.45 -1.52
C PRO A 257 -21.10 -13.40 -2.72
N ARG A 258 -20.76 -12.64 -3.77
CA ARG A 258 -21.53 -12.60 -5.02
C ARG A 258 -21.31 -13.89 -5.82
N MET A 259 -20.07 -14.34 -5.92
CA MET A 259 -19.69 -15.61 -6.56
C MET A 259 -20.35 -16.81 -5.87
N TYR A 260 -20.23 -16.90 -4.54
CA TYR A 260 -20.82 -18.00 -3.76
C TYR A 260 -22.35 -18.06 -3.87
N ARG A 261 -23.04 -16.93 -4.03
CA ARG A 261 -24.50 -16.91 -4.25
C ARG A 261 -24.93 -17.45 -5.61
N GLN A 262 -24.04 -17.42 -6.60
CA GLN A 262 -24.30 -17.98 -7.93
C GLN A 262 -24.10 -19.49 -7.97
N LEU A 263 -23.45 -20.07 -6.94
CA LEU A 263 -23.37 -21.51 -6.79
C LEU A 263 -24.75 -22.09 -6.49
N PRO A 264 -25.21 -23.09 -7.27
CA PRO A 264 -26.46 -23.77 -6.98
C PRO A 264 -26.34 -24.51 -5.65
N LYS A 265 -27.36 -24.32 -4.79
CA LYS A 265 -27.38 -24.87 -3.42
C LYS A 265 -27.86 -26.32 -3.33
N GLU A 266 -28.40 -26.88 -4.42
CA GLU A 266 -28.95 -28.25 -4.44
C GLU A 266 -28.64 -28.96 -5.77
N PRO A 267 -28.33 -30.28 -5.76
CA PRO A 267 -28.30 -31.08 -6.97
C PRO A 267 -29.72 -31.25 -7.49
N ILE A 268 -30.05 -30.59 -8.61
CA ILE A 268 -31.40 -30.65 -9.19
C ILE A 268 -31.59 -32.02 -9.84
N ARG A 269 -32.52 -32.79 -9.28
CA ARG A 269 -33.06 -34.00 -9.91
C ARG A 269 -33.89 -33.58 -11.14
N PHE A 270 -33.44 -34.02 -12.32
CA PHE A 270 -34.10 -33.98 -13.64
C PHE A 270 -34.04 -32.68 -14.48
N GLY A 271 -33.35 -32.77 -15.63
CA GLY A 271 -33.98 -32.50 -16.93
C GLY A 271 -33.58 -31.28 -17.76
N LEU A 272 -32.69 -30.38 -17.29
CA LEU A 272 -32.30 -29.19 -18.07
C LEU A 272 -30.76 -29.04 -18.18
N PRO A 273 -30.22 -28.58 -19.32
CA PRO A 273 -28.77 -28.46 -19.52
C PRO A 273 -28.22 -27.23 -18.76
N LEU A 274 -27.84 -27.44 -17.50
CA LEU A 274 -27.17 -26.45 -16.65
C LEU A 274 -25.67 -26.25 -16.97
N VAL A 275 -25.11 -27.06 -17.88
CA VAL A 275 -23.70 -27.02 -18.34
C VAL A 275 -23.23 -25.61 -18.73
N SER A 276 -24.11 -24.78 -19.31
CA SER A 276 -23.75 -23.42 -19.75
C SER A 276 -23.65 -22.38 -18.63
N ARG A 277 -24.23 -22.62 -17.45
CA ARG A 277 -24.17 -21.67 -16.31
C ARG A 277 -22.93 -21.91 -15.44
N TYR A 278 -22.64 -23.17 -15.14
CA TYR A 278 -21.40 -23.55 -14.44
C TYR A 278 -20.17 -23.14 -15.24
N SER A 279 -20.18 -23.37 -16.56
CA SER A 279 -19.08 -22.96 -17.41
C SER A 279 -18.80 -21.45 -17.30
N ARG A 280 -19.81 -20.58 -17.31
CA ARG A 280 -19.60 -19.13 -17.18
C ARG A 280 -19.02 -18.73 -15.82
N LEU A 281 -19.57 -19.26 -14.73
CA LEU A 281 -19.06 -18.99 -13.39
C LEU A 281 -17.62 -19.46 -13.20
N LEU A 282 -17.27 -20.63 -13.75
CA LEU A 282 -15.91 -21.15 -13.76
C LEU A 282 -14.96 -20.19 -14.51
N HIS A 283 -15.34 -19.69 -15.68
CA HIS A 283 -14.52 -18.72 -16.42
C HIS A 283 -14.35 -17.41 -15.63
N ASP A 284 -15.39 -16.92 -14.97
CA ASP A 284 -15.33 -15.69 -14.16
C ASP A 284 -14.39 -15.86 -12.96
N VAL A 285 -14.43 -17.01 -12.26
CA VAL A 285 -13.50 -17.33 -11.16
C VAL A 285 -12.07 -17.47 -11.66
N GLN A 286 -11.85 -18.18 -12.77
CA GLN A 286 -10.52 -18.34 -13.35
C GLN A 286 -9.90 -16.99 -13.76
N ARG A 287 -10.71 -16.11 -14.36
CA ARG A 287 -10.29 -14.75 -14.72
C ARG A 287 -9.90 -13.96 -13.48
N LEU A 288 -10.73 -13.99 -12.43
CA LEU A 288 -10.47 -13.29 -11.17
C LEU A 288 -9.15 -13.75 -10.53
N ILE A 289 -8.95 -15.08 -10.47
CA ILE A 289 -7.72 -15.65 -9.92
C ILE A 289 -6.50 -15.18 -10.73
N ALA A 290 -6.59 -15.22 -12.06
CA ALA A 290 -5.48 -14.79 -12.92
C ALA A 290 -5.16 -13.30 -12.73
N GLU A 291 -6.19 -12.45 -12.69
CA GLU A 291 -6.08 -11.00 -12.53
C GLU A 291 -5.38 -10.64 -11.21
N PHE A 292 -5.90 -11.09 -10.07
CA PHE A 292 -5.30 -10.80 -8.77
C PHE A 292 -3.91 -11.46 -8.58
N SER A 293 -3.68 -12.63 -9.19
CA SER A 293 -2.34 -13.26 -9.12
C SER A 293 -1.30 -12.45 -9.90
N GLU A 294 -1.67 -11.94 -11.08
CA GLU A 294 -0.82 -11.06 -11.89
C GLU A 294 -0.50 -9.76 -11.11
N ASP A 295 -1.51 -9.18 -10.48
CA ASP A 295 -1.35 -7.94 -9.72
C ASP A 295 -0.46 -8.13 -8.48
N THR A 296 -0.62 -9.23 -7.73
CA THR A 296 0.29 -9.57 -6.61
C THR A 296 1.72 -9.82 -7.10
N GLU A 297 1.90 -10.54 -8.21
CA GLU A 297 3.24 -10.77 -8.79
C GLU A 297 3.90 -9.46 -9.24
N ARG A 298 3.11 -8.51 -9.76
CA ARG A 298 3.60 -7.18 -10.16
C ARG A 298 4.11 -6.41 -8.96
N VAL A 299 3.35 -6.40 -7.85
CA VAL A 299 3.78 -5.77 -6.59
C VAL A 299 5.10 -6.36 -6.10
N ASP A 300 5.23 -7.69 -6.08
CA ASP A 300 6.44 -8.39 -5.62
C ASP A 300 7.69 -8.08 -6.46
N ASN A 301 7.50 -7.76 -7.74
CA ASN A 301 8.60 -7.47 -8.66
C ASN A 301 8.87 -5.97 -8.85
N ALA A 302 8.02 -5.09 -8.33
CA ALA A 302 8.07 -3.66 -8.62
C ALA A 302 9.29 -2.96 -8.01
N LEU A 303 9.80 -3.44 -6.88
CA LEU A 303 11.00 -2.91 -6.24
C LEU A 303 11.98 -4.03 -5.86
N LYS A 304 13.25 -3.84 -6.22
CA LYS A 304 14.37 -4.66 -5.78
C LYS A 304 15.38 -3.81 -5.03
N VAL A 305 15.72 -4.24 -3.82
CA VAL A 305 16.80 -3.62 -3.03
C VAL A 305 18.10 -4.37 -3.33
N THR A 306 18.88 -3.86 -4.28
CA THR A 306 19.92 -4.65 -4.94
C THR A 306 21.32 -4.51 -4.34
N ASN A 307 21.63 -3.41 -3.67
CA ASN A 307 23.03 -3.03 -3.45
C ASN A 307 23.50 -3.00 -1.98
N ASP A 308 22.62 -3.14 -0.98
CA ASP A 308 23.01 -3.05 0.43
C ASP A 308 22.20 -3.99 1.34
N VAL A 309 22.89 -4.65 2.28
CA VAL A 309 22.28 -5.48 3.33
C VAL A 309 21.48 -4.63 4.30
N TYR A 310 21.93 -3.41 4.61
CA TYR A 310 21.22 -2.50 5.50
C TYR A 310 19.87 -2.10 4.91
N TRP A 311 19.83 -1.64 3.66
CA TRP A 311 18.58 -1.22 3.01
C TRP A 311 17.61 -2.38 2.83
N ASN A 312 18.11 -3.59 2.56
CA ASN A 312 17.27 -4.80 2.53
C ASN A 312 16.62 -5.04 3.90
N ARG A 313 17.41 -5.01 4.98
CA ARG A 313 16.89 -5.18 6.34
C ARG A 313 15.93 -4.06 6.72
N PHE A 314 16.23 -2.82 6.35
CA PHE A 314 15.38 -1.66 6.59
C PHE A 314 14.02 -1.84 5.93
N TYR A 315 14.02 -2.24 4.64
CA TYR A 315 12.80 -2.50 3.90
C TYR A 315 11.99 -3.65 4.50
N SER A 316 12.63 -4.78 4.83
CA SER A 316 11.96 -5.89 5.51
C SER A 316 11.40 -5.50 6.88
N SER A 317 12.10 -4.63 7.62
CA SER A 317 11.64 -4.13 8.91
C SER A 317 10.39 -3.27 8.78
N ILE A 318 10.33 -2.35 7.81
CA ILE A 318 9.11 -1.54 7.61
C ILE A 318 7.93 -2.40 7.12
N LEU A 319 8.14 -3.38 6.21
CA LEU A 319 7.09 -4.31 5.78
C LEU A 319 6.52 -5.11 6.97
N ASN A 320 7.37 -5.54 7.90
CA ASN A 320 6.94 -6.25 9.11
C ASN A 320 6.18 -5.32 10.07
N VAL A 321 6.69 -4.11 10.30
CA VAL A 321 6.00 -3.10 11.12
C VAL A 321 4.60 -2.80 10.57
N LEU A 322 4.48 -2.62 9.25
CA LEU A 322 3.22 -2.41 8.53
C LEU A 322 2.41 -3.70 8.31
N ARG A 323 2.93 -4.85 8.76
CA ARG A 323 2.31 -6.18 8.65
C ARG A 323 1.82 -6.50 7.22
N VAL A 324 2.55 -6.05 6.20
CA VAL A 324 2.18 -6.25 4.79
C VAL A 324 2.02 -7.74 4.46
N ASP A 325 2.91 -8.58 4.99
CA ASP A 325 2.86 -10.03 4.82
C ASP A 325 1.56 -10.68 5.33
N VAL A 326 0.93 -10.09 6.36
CA VAL A 326 -0.33 -10.61 6.91
C VAL A 326 -1.48 -10.37 5.94
N TRP A 327 -1.54 -9.17 5.37
CA TRP A 327 -2.53 -8.82 4.35
C TRP A 327 -2.30 -9.63 3.07
N ARG A 328 -1.05 -9.72 2.62
CA ARG A 328 -0.64 -10.55 1.48
C ARG A 328 -1.06 -12.01 1.65
N SER A 329 -0.73 -12.62 2.78
CA SER A 329 -1.13 -14.01 3.09
C SER A 329 -2.65 -14.19 3.14
N GLY A 330 -3.38 -13.18 3.59
CA GLY A 330 -4.84 -13.16 3.58
C GLY A 330 -5.43 -13.20 2.17
N VAL A 331 -4.91 -12.36 1.28
CA VAL A 331 -5.27 -12.33 -0.15
C VAL A 331 -4.94 -13.66 -0.82
N GLU A 332 -3.72 -14.17 -0.66
CA GLU A 332 -3.30 -15.47 -1.21
C GLU A 332 -4.18 -16.62 -0.72
N HIS A 333 -4.55 -16.61 0.57
CA HIS A 333 -5.44 -17.62 1.13
C HIS A 333 -6.85 -17.55 0.50
N LYS A 334 -7.42 -16.34 0.34
CA LYS A 334 -8.71 -16.13 -0.35
C LYS A 334 -8.67 -16.61 -1.81
N LEU A 335 -7.60 -16.31 -2.54
CA LEU A 335 -7.40 -16.79 -3.93
C LEU A 335 -7.24 -18.32 -3.99
N LYS A 336 -6.55 -18.91 -3.02
CA LYS A 336 -6.42 -20.37 -2.92
C LYS A 336 -7.77 -21.04 -2.69
N LEU A 337 -8.59 -20.54 -1.75
CA LEU A 337 -9.93 -21.08 -1.50
C LEU A 337 -10.84 -20.97 -2.74
N LEU A 338 -10.70 -19.88 -3.50
CA LEU A 338 -11.38 -19.73 -4.80
C LEU A 338 -10.97 -20.81 -5.79
N ARG A 339 -9.66 -21.09 -5.90
CA ARG A 339 -9.13 -22.14 -6.79
C ARG A 339 -9.64 -23.53 -6.39
N GLU A 340 -9.60 -23.87 -5.10
CA GLU A 340 -10.12 -25.13 -4.60
C GLU A 340 -11.63 -25.28 -4.86
N THR A 341 -12.39 -24.19 -4.69
CA THR A 341 -13.83 -24.17 -5.01
C THR A 341 -14.07 -24.34 -6.51
N TYR A 342 -13.26 -23.69 -7.36
CA TYR A 342 -13.30 -23.85 -8.82
C TYR A 342 -13.04 -25.30 -9.24
N GLU A 343 -11.99 -25.93 -8.71
CA GLU A 343 -11.62 -27.31 -9.04
C GLU A 343 -12.76 -28.28 -8.69
N MET A 344 -13.34 -28.15 -7.49
CA MET A 344 -14.49 -28.97 -7.08
C MET A 344 -15.69 -28.82 -8.03
N LEU A 345 -16.01 -27.59 -8.43
CA LEU A 345 -17.14 -27.33 -9.33
C LEU A 345 -16.87 -27.78 -10.76
N HIS A 346 -15.62 -27.73 -11.18
CA HIS A 346 -15.19 -28.23 -12.49
C HIS A 346 -15.33 -29.75 -12.56
N ASP A 347 -14.86 -30.46 -11.53
CA ASP A 347 -14.97 -31.91 -11.42
C ASP A 347 -16.44 -32.40 -11.42
N GLU A 348 -17.33 -31.67 -10.73
CA GLU A 348 -18.77 -31.96 -10.75
C GLU A 348 -19.36 -31.75 -12.16
N ALA A 349 -19.01 -30.65 -12.82
CA ALA A 349 -19.49 -30.36 -14.17
C ALA A 349 -19.00 -31.39 -15.21
N ASP A 350 -17.78 -31.90 -15.08
CA ASP A 350 -17.26 -32.95 -15.95
C ASP A 350 -17.91 -34.32 -15.67
N THR A 351 -18.25 -34.61 -14.41
CA THR A 351 -19.05 -35.78 -14.04
C THR A 351 -20.47 -35.70 -14.61
N GLU A 352 -21.11 -34.53 -14.56
CA GLU A 352 -22.42 -34.30 -15.20
C GLU A 352 -22.33 -34.48 -16.72
N ARG A 353 -21.29 -33.97 -17.38
CA ARG A 353 -21.07 -34.15 -18.82
C ARG A 353 -20.87 -35.61 -19.19
N ALA A 354 -20.08 -36.35 -18.42
CA ALA A 354 -19.89 -37.79 -18.63
C ALA A 354 -21.22 -38.55 -18.49
N THR A 355 -22.02 -38.22 -17.48
CA THR A 355 -23.35 -38.79 -17.25
C THR A 355 -24.32 -38.44 -18.39
N ALA A 356 -24.31 -37.21 -18.89
CA ALA A 356 -25.13 -36.79 -20.03
C ALA A 356 -24.73 -37.51 -21.33
N LEU A 357 -23.43 -37.72 -21.54
CA LEU A 357 -22.92 -38.51 -22.67
C LEU A 357 -23.39 -39.96 -22.56
N GLU A 358 -23.34 -40.55 -21.36
CA GLU A 358 -23.85 -41.91 -21.10
C GLU A 358 -25.35 -42.01 -21.42
N TRP A 359 -26.17 -41.09 -20.93
CA TRP A 359 -27.60 -41.04 -21.27
C TRP A 359 -27.84 -40.84 -22.76
N THR A 360 -27.04 -40.02 -23.43
CA THR A 360 -27.13 -39.80 -24.88
C THR A 360 -26.88 -41.10 -25.62
N VAL A 361 -25.83 -41.85 -25.24
CA VAL A 361 -25.52 -43.17 -25.81
C VAL A 361 -26.66 -44.15 -25.55
N ILE A 362 -27.20 -44.20 -24.32
CA ILE A 362 -28.33 -45.07 -23.96
C ILE A 362 -29.57 -44.75 -24.81
N ILE A 363 -29.92 -43.48 -24.98
CA ILE A 363 -31.07 -43.04 -25.79
C ILE A 363 -30.85 -43.39 -27.26
N LEU A 364 -29.63 -43.21 -27.78
CA LEU A 364 -29.30 -43.49 -29.18
C LEU A 364 -29.41 -45.00 -29.47
N ILE A 365 -28.94 -45.85 -28.56
CA ILE A 365 -29.11 -47.31 -28.62
C ILE A 365 -30.60 -47.69 -28.54
N ALA A 366 -31.35 -47.13 -27.58
CA ALA A 366 -32.77 -47.41 -27.43
C ALA A 366 -33.55 -47.03 -28.69
N TRP A 367 -33.23 -45.88 -29.29
CA TRP A 367 -33.81 -45.42 -30.55
C TRP A 367 -33.51 -46.39 -31.70
N GLU A 368 -32.26 -46.85 -31.84
CA GLU A 368 -31.86 -47.79 -32.89
C GLU A 368 -32.58 -49.14 -32.76
N VAL A 369 -32.73 -49.65 -31.53
CA VAL A 369 -33.47 -50.89 -31.25
C VAL A 369 -34.95 -50.76 -31.62
N VAL A 370 -35.59 -49.66 -31.25
CA VAL A 370 -37.01 -49.41 -31.61
C VAL A 370 -37.16 -49.33 -33.12
N TRP A 371 -36.26 -48.62 -33.80
CA TRP A 371 -36.32 -48.48 -35.25
C TRP A 371 -36.09 -49.81 -35.99
N ALA A 372 -35.16 -50.63 -35.51
CA ALA A 372 -34.93 -51.97 -36.05
C ALA A 372 -36.16 -52.89 -35.90
N LEU A 373 -36.84 -52.85 -34.75
CA LEU A 373 -38.07 -53.60 -34.49
C LEU A 373 -39.23 -53.17 -35.41
N VAL A 374 -39.40 -51.87 -35.62
CA VAL A 374 -40.44 -51.32 -36.51
C VAL A 374 -40.18 -51.69 -37.97
N ARG A 375 -38.93 -51.93 -38.37
CA ARG A 375 -38.56 -52.31 -39.74
C ARG A 375 -38.62 -53.83 -40.01
N HIS A 376 -38.82 -54.65 -38.99
CA HIS A 376 -38.93 -56.11 -39.11
C HIS A 376 -40.33 -56.68 -38.81
N ASN A 377 -41.28 -55.81 -38.44
CA ASN A 377 -42.72 -56.05 -38.58
C ASN A 377 -43.23 -55.38 -39.86
#